data_AF-X1L132-F1
#
_entry.id   AF-X1L132-F1
#
_cell.length_a   1.000
_cell.length_b   1.000
_cell.length_c   1.000
_cell.angle_alpha   90.00
_cell.angle_beta   90.00
_cell.angle_gamma   90.00
#
_symmetry.space_group_name_H-M   'P 1'
#
loop_
_entity.id
_entity.type
_entity.pdbx_description
1 polymer ?
#
loop_
_entity_poly.entity_id
_entity_poly.type
_entity_poly.pdbx_seq_one_letter_code
_entity_poly.pdbx_strand_id
1 'polypeptide(L)'
;MQLLDCDVEEPNAHIFLGSTTNQSQPVFLPIPKVDETKCTYCGKCAEVCAYNAIAVIKQKVLVFPELCHGCGACSYLCPESAISEEGREIGVVETGILGNMEFIQGKLTIGEL
;
A
#
# COMPACT_ATOMS: atom_id res chain seq x y z
N MET A 1 14.85 -12.38 21.91
CA MET A 1 13.40 -12.66 21.98
C MET A 1 12.68 -11.44 21.47
N GLN A 2 11.67 -11.62 20.62
CA GLN A 2 10.97 -10.53 19.95
C GLN A 2 9.49 -10.55 20.36
N LEU A 3 8.91 -9.38 20.54
CA LEU A 3 7.48 -9.18 20.67
C LEU A 3 6.99 -8.35 19.49
N LEU A 4 6.00 -8.85 18.78
CA LEU A 4 5.44 -8.22 17.60
C LEU A 4 3.99 -7.82 17.90
N ASP A 5 3.68 -6.53 17.77
CA ASP A 5 2.32 -6.03 17.70
C ASP A 5 1.88 -6.05 16.22
N CYS A 6 1.07 -7.06 15.89
CA CYS A 6 0.60 -7.30 14.52
C CYS A 6 -0.77 -6.67 14.24
N ASP A 7 -1.38 -6.01 15.22
CA ASP A 7 -2.57 -5.20 15.01
C ASP A 7 -2.16 -3.80 14.57
N VAL A 8 -2.14 -3.60 13.25
CA VAL A 8 -1.65 -2.34 12.64
C VAL A 8 -2.68 -1.23 12.65
N GLU A 9 -3.95 -1.56 12.90
CA GLU A 9 -5.06 -0.60 13.03
C GLU A 9 -5.07 -0.01 14.45
N GLU A 10 -4.81 -0.84 15.46
CA GLU A 10 -4.83 -0.43 16.87
C GLU A 10 -3.51 -0.76 17.63
N PRO A 11 -2.31 -0.37 17.13
CA PRO A 11 -1.05 -0.76 17.75
C PRO A 11 -0.86 -0.04 19.10
N ASN A 12 -1.04 -0.78 20.20
CA ASN A 12 -1.12 -0.21 21.55
C ASN A 12 -0.29 -0.97 22.60
N ALA A 13 0.37 -2.07 22.23
CA ALA A 13 1.18 -2.85 23.18
C ALA A 13 2.30 -2.01 23.83
N HIS A 14 2.87 -1.06 23.08
CA HIS A 14 3.90 -0.14 23.58
C HIS A 14 3.43 0.70 24.77
N ILE A 15 2.13 1.01 24.89
CA ILE A 15 1.55 1.79 25.99
C ILE A 15 1.63 1.00 27.31
N PHE A 16 1.30 -0.29 27.26
CA PHE A 16 1.30 -1.15 28.44
C PHE A 16 2.70 -1.62 28.84
N LEU A 17 3.63 -1.66 27.87
CA LEU A 17 4.96 -2.19 28.05
C LEU A 17 6.02 -1.10 28.30
N GLY A 18 5.73 0.17 27.97
CA GLY A 18 6.66 1.28 28.19
C GLY A 18 7.90 1.20 27.29
N SER A 19 7.77 0.66 26.08
CA SER A 19 8.88 0.57 25.12
C SER A 19 9.18 1.92 24.46
N THR A 20 10.46 2.20 24.20
CA THR A 20 10.88 3.36 23.41
C THR A 20 11.21 2.91 21.98
N THR A 21 10.48 3.47 21.01
CA THR A 21 10.77 3.28 19.58
C THR A 21 12.02 4.05 19.19
N ASN A 22 12.96 3.40 18.49
CA ASN A 22 14.22 4.00 18.06
C ASN A 22 14.36 4.07 16.53
N GLN A 23 13.57 3.30 15.78
CA GLN A 23 13.58 3.27 14.32
C GLN A 23 12.15 3.23 13.78
N SER A 24 11.93 3.90 12.65
CA SER A 24 10.67 3.89 11.90
C SER A 24 11.00 3.79 10.41
N GLN A 25 10.37 2.84 9.72
CA GLN A 25 10.57 2.58 8.31
C GLN A 25 9.22 2.62 7.58
N PRO A 26 9.08 3.42 6.51
CA PRO A 26 7.83 3.49 5.75
C PRO A 26 7.56 2.20 4.97
N VAL A 27 6.29 1.84 4.88
CA VAL A 27 5.77 0.72 4.08
C VAL A 27 4.98 1.28 2.92
N PHE A 28 5.23 0.75 1.72
CA PHE A 28 4.61 1.22 0.49
C PHE A 28 3.78 0.13 -0.18
N LEU A 29 2.63 0.53 -0.70
CA LEU A 29 1.80 -0.27 -1.60
C LEU A 29 2.08 0.15 -3.06
N PRO A 30 2.36 -0.78 -3.99
CA PRO A 30 2.51 -0.43 -5.39
C PRO A 30 1.14 -0.08 -5.99
N ILE A 31 0.99 1.14 -6.48
CA ILE A 31 -0.23 1.62 -7.15
C ILE A 31 0.03 1.89 -8.64
N PRO A 32 -0.97 1.73 -9.51
CA PRO A 32 -0.79 1.93 -10.94
C PRO A 32 -0.66 3.40 -11.32
N LYS A 33 0.34 3.71 -12.15
CA LYS A 33 0.54 4.98 -12.83
C LYS A 33 0.35 4.80 -14.33
N VAL A 34 -0.57 5.57 -14.91
CA VAL A 34 -0.92 5.47 -16.33
C VAL A 34 -0.08 6.47 -17.14
N ASP A 35 0.54 5.98 -18.20
CA ASP A 35 1.18 6.76 -19.25
C ASP A 35 0.16 7.07 -20.36
N GLU A 36 -0.42 8.27 -20.31
CA GLU A 36 -1.45 8.72 -21.25
C GLU A 36 -0.94 8.84 -22.70
N THR A 37 0.38 8.84 -22.93
CA THR A 37 0.94 8.87 -24.29
C THR A 37 0.87 7.51 -24.99
N LYS A 38 0.77 6.43 -24.21
CA LYS A 38 0.67 5.05 -24.71
C LYS A 38 -0.74 4.48 -24.55
N CYS A 39 -1.51 4.99 -23.60
CA CYS A 39 -2.82 4.47 -23.29
C CYS A 39 -3.79 4.65 -24.46
N THR A 40 -4.36 3.54 -24.94
CA THR A 40 -5.42 3.53 -25.96
C THR A 40 -6.83 3.55 -25.36
N TYR A 41 -6.95 3.65 -24.03
CA TYR A 41 -8.21 3.59 -23.29
C TYR A 41 -9.04 2.32 -23.54
N CYS A 42 -8.37 1.20 -23.83
CA CYS A 42 -9.02 -0.06 -24.18
C CYS A 42 -9.84 -0.72 -23.04
N GLY A 43 -9.70 -0.28 -21.79
CA GLY A 43 -10.51 -0.76 -20.67
C GLY A 43 -10.03 -2.04 -19.97
N LYS A 44 -9.09 -2.81 -20.55
CA LYS A 44 -8.61 -4.09 -19.97
C LYS A 44 -8.12 -3.99 -18.53
N CYS A 45 -7.48 -2.87 -18.16
CA CYS A 45 -7.01 -2.63 -16.79
C CYS A 45 -8.17 -2.51 -15.80
N ALA A 46 -9.31 -1.94 -16.20
CA ALA A 46 -10.52 -1.87 -15.39
C ALA A 46 -11.21 -3.23 -15.32
N GLU A 47 -11.29 -3.96 -16.44
CA GLU A 47 -11.92 -5.30 -16.50
C GLU A 47 -11.26 -6.31 -15.56
N VAL A 48 -9.93 -6.29 -15.43
CA VAL A 48 -9.21 -7.23 -14.56
C VAL A 48 -9.11 -6.77 -13.11
N CYS A 49 -9.51 -5.54 -12.80
CA CYS A 49 -9.39 -5.01 -11.45
C CYS A 49 -10.50 -5.59 -10.56
N ALA A 50 -10.16 -6.61 -9.77
CA ALA A 50 -11.10 -7.25 -8.83
C ALA A 50 -11.69 -6.28 -7.79
N TYR A 51 -11.05 -5.13 -7.57
CA TYR A 51 -11.41 -4.13 -6.56
C TYR A 51 -12.01 -2.85 -7.13
N ASN A 52 -12.21 -2.78 -8.47
CA ASN A 52 -12.72 -1.59 -9.16
C ASN A 52 -11.91 -0.31 -8.88
N ALA A 53 -10.61 -0.45 -8.58
CA ALA A 53 -9.69 0.65 -8.33
C ALA A 53 -9.30 1.42 -9.61
N ILE A 54 -9.73 0.96 -10.79
CA ILE A 54 -9.48 1.62 -12.07
C ILE A 54 -10.78 1.70 -12.85
N ALA A 55 -11.11 2.87 -13.37
CA ALA A 55 -12.21 3.08 -14.31
C ALA A 55 -11.70 3.75 -15.59
N VAL A 56 -12.24 3.37 -16.74
CA VAL A 56 -11.94 4.01 -18.03
C VAL A 56 -13.20 4.64 -18.57
N ILE A 57 -13.19 5.97 -18.74
CA ILE A 57 -14.35 6.75 -19.20
C ILE A 57 -13.93 7.58 -20.41
N LYS A 58 -14.37 7.15 -21.60
CA LYS A 58 -13.96 7.74 -22.88
C LYS A 58 -12.43 7.72 -23.01
N GLN A 59 -11.80 8.88 -23.03
CA GLN A 59 -10.34 9.07 -23.15
C GLN A 59 -9.76 9.53 -21.82
N LYS A 60 -10.17 8.87 -20.73
CA LYS A 60 -9.64 9.15 -19.40
C LYS A 60 -9.59 7.88 -18.58
N VAL A 61 -8.46 7.63 -17.94
CA VAL A 61 -8.32 6.60 -16.90
C VAL A 61 -8.40 7.26 -15.54
N LEU A 62 -9.24 6.74 -14.67
CA LEU A 62 -9.36 7.14 -13.27
C LEU A 62 -8.79 6.01 -12.41
N VAL A 63 -7.83 6.34 -11.57
CA VAL A 63 -7.28 5.43 -10.56
C VAL A 63 -7.79 5.90 -9.20
N PHE A 64 -8.26 4.97 -8.38
CA PHE A 64 -8.69 5.16 -7.00
C PHE A 64 -7.68 4.44 -6.09
N PRO A 65 -6.58 5.10 -5.67
CA PRO A 65 -5.49 4.45 -4.94
C PRO A 65 -5.92 3.80 -3.63
N GLU A 66 -6.98 4.30 -3.01
CA GLU A 66 -7.56 3.82 -1.75
C GLU A 66 -8.28 2.48 -1.92
N LEU A 67 -8.72 2.13 -3.14
CA LEU A 67 -9.33 0.84 -3.46
C LEU A 67 -8.30 -0.16 -4.04
N CYS A 68 -7.08 0.30 -4.32
CA CYS A 68 -6.07 -0.53 -4.95
C CYS A 68 -5.40 -1.42 -3.91
N HIS A 69 -5.35 -2.73 -4.15
CA HIS A 69 -4.64 -3.69 -3.29
C HIS A 69 -3.23 -4.05 -3.82
N GLY A 70 -2.68 -3.27 -4.74
CA GLY A 70 -1.32 -3.46 -5.26
C GLY A 70 -1.01 -4.82 -5.89
N CYS A 71 -1.99 -5.49 -6.48
CA CYS A 71 -1.81 -6.82 -7.08
C CYS A 71 -1.06 -6.82 -8.44
N GLY A 72 -0.85 -5.66 -9.06
CA GLY A 72 -0.13 -5.52 -10.34
C GLY A 72 -0.83 -6.05 -11.60
N ALA A 73 -2.03 -6.64 -11.50
CA ALA A 73 -2.71 -7.24 -12.64
C ALA A 73 -2.96 -6.27 -13.81
N CYS A 74 -3.29 -5.01 -13.50
CA CYS A 74 -3.52 -3.97 -14.51
C CYS A 74 -2.24 -3.60 -15.30
N SER A 75 -1.08 -3.57 -14.64
CA SER A 75 0.21 -3.36 -15.30
C SER A 75 0.57 -4.55 -16.19
N TYR A 76 0.48 -5.76 -15.62
CA TYR A 76 0.84 -7.00 -16.31
C TYR A 76 0.01 -7.26 -17.58
N LEU A 77 -1.28 -6.94 -17.57
CA LEU A 77 -2.20 -7.23 -18.69
C LEU A 77 -2.44 -6.04 -19.63
N CYS A 78 -1.78 -4.91 -19.41
CA CYS A 78 -1.90 -3.76 -20.31
C CYS A 78 -1.24 -4.09 -21.66
N PRO A 79 -2.00 -4.17 -22.77
CA PRO A 79 -1.44 -4.54 -24.07
C PRO A 79 -0.46 -3.48 -24.61
N GLU A 80 -0.64 -2.23 -24.21
CA GLU A 80 0.20 -1.09 -24.63
C GLU A 80 1.41 -0.88 -23.70
N SER A 81 1.55 -1.67 -22.64
CA SER A 81 2.54 -1.42 -21.58
C SER A 81 2.48 0.03 -21.06
N ALA A 82 1.26 0.56 -20.95
CA ALA A 82 0.97 1.95 -20.58
C ALA A 82 0.81 2.14 -19.06
N ILE A 83 0.99 1.11 -18.24
CA ILE A 83 0.81 1.18 -16.79
C ILE A 83 2.09 0.72 -16.10
N SER A 84 2.72 1.61 -15.34
CA SER A 84 3.80 1.29 -14.39
C SER A 84 3.29 1.31 -12.95
N GLU A 85 4.13 0.92 -12.00
CA GLU A 85 3.80 0.99 -10.56
C GLU A 85 4.62 2.08 -9.87
N GLU A 86 4.01 2.78 -8.91
CA GLU A 86 4.68 3.70 -8.00
C GLU A 86 4.29 3.40 -6.55
N GLY A 87 5.17 3.71 -5.59
CA GLY A 87 4.91 3.42 -4.18
C GLY A 87 4.01 4.47 -3.54
N ARG A 88 2.91 4.04 -2.93
CA ARG A 88 2.08 4.86 -2.03
C ARG A 88 2.33 4.43 -0.59
N GLU A 89 2.72 5.35 0.28
CA GLU A 89 2.95 5.06 1.70
C GLU A 89 1.62 4.68 2.38
N ILE A 90 1.59 3.52 3.06
CA ILE A 90 0.40 3.01 3.77
C ILE A 90 0.62 2.88 5.28
N GLY A 91 1.83 3.14 5.76
CA GLY A 91 2.14 3.04 7.17
C GLY A 91 3.62 2.93 7.43
N VAL A 92 3.95 2.55 8.65
CA VAL A 92 5.32 2.39 9.12
C VAL A 92 5.48 1.09 9.90
N VAL A 93 6.68 0.53 9.87
CA VAL A 93 7.15 -0.45 10.85
C VAL A 93 8.09 0.27 11.80
N GLU A 94 7.77 0.16 13.08
CA GLU A 94 8.52 0.77 14.16
C GLU A 94 9.21 -0.30 15.01
N THR A 95 10.50 -0.09 15.30
CA THR A 95 11.29 -0.99 16.14
C THR A 95 11.79 -0.26 17.37
N GLY A 96 11.63 -0.90 18.52
CA GLY A 96 12.02 -0.42 19.84
C GLY A 96 12.63 -1.52 20.70
N ILE A 97 13.03 -1.14 21.92
CA ILE A 97 13.62 -2.06 22.90
C ILE A 97 12.77 -2.05 24.16
N LEU A 98 12.50 -3.25 24.70
CA LEU A 98 11.81 -3.50 25.96
C LEU A 98 12.67 -4.42 26.84
N GLY A 99 13.48 -3.84 27.72
CA GLY A 99 14.42 -4.61 28.55
C GLY A 99 15.43 -5.38 27.68
N ASN A 100 15.35 -6.71 27.69
CA ASN A 100 16.17 -7.61 26.86
C ASN A 100 15.43 -8.16 25.63
N MET A 101 14.26 -7.61 25.32
CA MET A 101 13.44 -7.99 24.16
C MET A 101 13.39 -6.85 23.15
N GLU A 102 13.35 -7.22 21.88
CA GLU A 102 13.04 -6.28 20.80
C GLU A 102 11.52 -6.21 20.64
N PHE A 103 11.01 -5.00 20.50
CA PHE A 103 9.60 -4.72 20.25
C PHE A 103 9.43 -4.20 18.83
N ILE A 104 8.51 -4.76 18.07
CA ILE A 104 8.22 -4.36 16.69
C ILE A 104 6.72 -4.14 16.58
N GLN A 105 6.30 -3.02 16.01
CA GLN A 105 4.89 -2.75 15.71
C GLN A 105 4.74 -2.25 14.28
N GLY A 106 3.65 -2.65 13.63
CA GLY A 106 3.19 -1.99 12.42
C GLY A 106 2.16 -0.92 12.80
N LYS A 107 2.13 0.18 12.05
CA LYS A 107 1.13 1.23 12.22
C LYS A 107 0.69 1.74 10.86
N LEU A 108 -0.60 1.66 10.58
CA LEU A 108 -1.18 2.21 9.35
C LEU A 108 -1.21 3.75 9.38
N THR A 109 -1.11 4.34 8.19
CA THR A 109 -1.43 5.75 8.00
C THR A 109 -2.93 5.98 8.25
N ILE A 110 -3.29 7.13 8.81
CA ILE A 110 -4.70 7.45 9.09
C ILE A 110 -5.50 7.45 7.78
N GLY A 111 -6.54 6.62 7.72
CA GLY A 111 -7.42 6.48 6.55
C GLY A 111 -7.12 5.26 5.67
N GLU A 112 -6.07 4.49 5.98
CA GLU A 112 -5.85 3.16 5.41
C GLU A 112 -6.77 2.11 6.05
N LEU A 113 -7.06 1.05 5.30
CA LEU A 113 -7.88 -0.11 5.67
C LEU A 113 -7.20 -1.41 5.21
#